data_AF-A0A2W0ECM9-F1
#
_entry.id   AF-A0A2W0ECM9-F1
#
_cell.length_a   1.000
_cell.length_b   1.000
_cell.length_c   1.000
_cell.angle_alpha   90.00
_cell.angle_beta   90.00
_cell.angle_gamma   90.00
#
_symmetry.space_group_name_H-M   'P 1'
#
loop_
_entity.id
_entity.type
_entity.pdbx_description
1 polymer ?
#
loop_
_entity_poly.entity_id
_entity_poly.type
_entity_poly.pdbx_seq_one_letter_code
_entity_poly.pdbx_strand_id
1 'polypeptide(L)'
;TITGFNAATGVVSYSYTLNDNESHPTANGANTLPEQFTVTAVDDNGTTATGSLDVNIVDDLPKGVNDSNGTASETQLTLNGNVLTNDVQGADRVTIGESAGPITPGTFTGTYGTLVLNANGTYTYTLITSDADFKALHGGGNGTETFTYTITDSDGDSSTANLVLQIHNNDDPVTLQGLNVYGG
;
A
#
# COMPACT_ATOMS: atom_id res chain seq x y z
N THR A 1 -33.23 -7.95 -4.24
CA THR A 1 -34.58 -8.54 -4.06
C THR A 1 -35.38 -7.74 -3.05
N ILE A 2 -36.65 -7.47 -3.31
CA ILE A 2 -37.56 -6.88 -2.31
C ILE A 2 -37.90 -7.95 -1.27
N THR A 3 -37.71 -7.64 0.01
CA THR A 3 -37.91 -8.57 1.13
C THR A 3 -39.13 -8.23 1.99
N GLY A 4 -39.68 -7.02 1.84
CA GLY A 4 -40.90 -6.64 2.54
C GLY A 4 -41.41 -5.26 2.15
N PHE A 5 -42.65 -4.98 2.54
CA PHE A 5 -43.28 -3.67 2.41
C PHE A 5 -44.21 -3.42 3.60
N ASN A 6 -44.08 -2.26 4.25
CA ASN A 6 -44.99 -1.82 5.31
C ASN A 6 -46.00 -0.83 4.72
N ALA A 7 -47.24 -1.27 4.53
CA ALA A 7 -48.29 -0.45 3.93
C ALA A 7 -48.71 0.76 4.79
N ALA A 8 -48.52 0.72 6.11
CA ALA A 8 -48.87 1.83 6.99
C ALA A 8 -47.84 2.97 6.94
N THR A 9 -46.57 2.66 6.65
CA THR A 9 -45.47 3.65 6.62
C THR A 9 -44.92 3.90 5.23
N GLY A 10 -45.25 3.06 4.25
CA GLY A 10 -44.69 3.11 2.89
C GLY A 10 -43.26 2.58 2.78
N VAL A 11 -42.69 1.98 3.84
CA VAL A 11 -41.29 1.53 3.86
C VAL A 11 -41.14 0.20 3.12
N VAL A 12 -40.24 0.16 2.14
CA VAL A 12 -39.83 -1.06 1.43
C VAL A 12 -38.55 -1.60 2.07
N SER A 13 -38.51 -2.90 2.35
CA SER A 13 -37.31 -3.62 2.76
C SER A 13 -36.77 -4.42 1.60
N TYR A 14 -35.45 -4.50 1.47
CA TYR A 14 -34.79 -5.21 0.39
C TYR A 14 -33.50 -5.88 0.87
N SER A 15 -33.01 -6.82 0.08
CA SER A 15 -31.64 -7.33 0.15
C SER A 15 -30.95 -7.07 -1.19
N TYR A 16 -29.67 -6.73 -1.12
CA TYR A 16 -28.80 -6.58 -2.28
C TYR A 16 -27.54 -7.41 -2.05
N THR A 17 -27.10 -8.13 -3.07
CA THR A 17 -25.88 -8.92 -3.05
C THR A 17 -25.06 -8.54 -4.26
N LEU A 18 -23.90 -7.96 -4.01
CA LEU A 18 -22.86 -7.82 -5.03
C LEU A 18 -22.16 -9.18 -5.14
N ASN A 19 -22.25 -9.83 -6.30
CA ASN A 19 -21.77 -11.21 -6.46
C ASN A 19 -20.27 -11.27 -6.77
N ASP A 20 -19.74 -10.24 -7.41
CA ASP A 20 -18.32 -10.08 -7.75
C ASP A 20 -17.96 -8.59 -7.77
N ASN A 21 -16.68 -8.25 -7.91
CA ASN A 21 -16.31 -6.88 -8.22
C ASN A 21 -16.91 -6.44 -9.57
N GLU A 22 -17.29 -5.17 -9.68
CA GLU A 22 -17.76 -4.61 -10.94
C GLU A 22 -16.61 -3.84 -11.60
N SER A 23 -16.50 -3.94 -12.93
CA SER A 23 -15.42 -3.25 -13.64
C SER A 23 -15.71 -1.75 -13.67
N HIS A 24 -14.88 -0.99 -12.98
CA HIS A 24 -14.87 0.46 -13.04
C HIS A 24 -14.06 0.99 -14.26
N PRO A 25 -14.28 2.26 -14.67
CA PRO A 25 -13.46 2.90 -15.68
C PRO A 25 -11.99 3.00 -15.25
N THR A 26 -11.09 2.48 -16.09
CA THR A 26 -9.63 2.43 -15.87
C THR A 26 -9.03 3.76 -15.39
N ALA A 27 -8.26 3.70 -14.31
CA ALA A 27 -7.46 4.80 -13.75
C ALA A 27 -8.24 6.11 -13.53
N ASN A 28 -9.47 5.98 -13.04
CA ASN A 28 -10.39 7.12 -12.87
C ASN A 28 -10.55 7.54 -11.40
N GLY A 29 -9.76 6.97 -10.48
CA GLY A 29 -9.88 7.21 -9.06
C GLY A 29 -11.28 6.86 -8.53
N ALA A 30 -11.59 7.32 -7.32
CA ALA A 30 -12.83 6.97 -6.65
C ALA A 30 -14.05 7.39 -7.48
N ASN A 31 -14.82 6.41 -7.94
CA ASN A 31 -16.00 6.61 -8.76
C ASN A 31 -17.12 5.64 -8.37
N THR A 32 -18.28 5.74 -9.03
CA THR A 32 -19.43 4.90 -8.71
C THR A 32 -20.15 4.42 -9.95
N LEU A 33 -20.57 3.16 -9.95
CA LEU A 33 -21.48 2.58 -10.93
C LEU A 33 -22.89 2.51 -10.33
N PRO A 34 -23.86 3.26 -10.86
CA PRO A 34 -25.22 3.22 -10.36
C PRO A 34 -26.00 2.06 -10.98
N GLU A 35 -26.69 1.30 -10.13
CA GLU A 35 -27.71 0.33 -10.50
C GLU A 35 -29.06 0.83 -10.05
N GLN A 36 -30.03 0.90 -10.98
CA GLN A 36 -31.37 1.38 -10.69
C GLN A 36 -32.37 0.25 -10.86
N PHE A 37 -33.12 -0.02 -9.80
CA PHE A 37 -34.22 -0.98 -9.82
C PHE A 37 -35.54 -0.23 -9.70
N THR A 38 -36.39 -0.36 -10.71
CA THR A 38 -37.75 0.19 -10.63
C THR A 38 -38.57 -0.62 -9.63
N VAL A 39 -39.12 0.05 -8.62
CA VAL A 39 -40.05 -0.51 -7.66
C VAL A 39 -41.45 -0.04 -8.04
N THR A 40 -42.38 -0.99 -8.20
CA THR A 40 -43.79 -0.69 -8.45
C THR A 40 -44.62 -1.12 -7.26
N ALA A 41 -45.34 -0.16 -6.68
CA ALA A 41 -46.42 -0.42 -5.74
C ALA A 41 -47.74 -0.50 -6.51
N VAL A 42 -48.60 -1.45 -6.14
CA VAL A 42 -49.93 -1.64 -6.70
C VAL A 42 -50.90 -1.61 -5.54
N ASP A 43 -51.93 -0.75 -5.59
CA ASP A 43 -52.98 -0.72 -4.59
C ASP A 43 -54.05 -1.80 -4.85
N ASP A 44 -54.99 -1.95 -3.91
CA ASP A 44 -56.03 -2.99 -3.98
C ASP A 44 -57.01 -2.81 -5.15
N ASN A 45 -57.08 -1.62 -5.76
CA ASN A 45 -57.90 -1.36 -6.94
C ASN A 45 -57.11 -1.45 -8.26
N GLY A 46 -55.82 -1.76 -8.21
CA GLY A 46 -54.94 -1.91 -9.36
C GLY A 46 -54.25 -0.63 -9.81
N THR A 47 -54.40 0.48 -9.08
CA THR A 47 -53.64 1.70 -9.34
C THR A 47 -52.18 1.49 -8.95
N THR A 48 -51.27 2.00 -9.78
CA THR A 48 -49.84 1.82 -9.57
C THR A 48 -49.13 3.13 -9.25
N ALA A 49 -48.07 3.02 -8.45
CA ALA A 49 -47.08 4.07 -8.24
C ALA A 49 -45.69 3.46 -8.42
N THR A 50 -44.76 4.23 -8.99
CA THR A 50 -43.38 3.79 -9.22
C THR A 50 -42.38 4.64 -8.44
N GLY A 51 -41.27 4.01 -8.06
CA GLY A 51 -40.08 4.66 -7.51
C GLY A 51 -38.82 3.90 -7.94
N SER A 52 -37.65 4.41 -7.56
CA SER A 52 -36.38 3.72 -7.77
C SER A 52 -35.78 3.25 -6.45
N LEU A 53 -35.15 2.09 -6.48
CA LEU A 53 -34.11 1.71 -5.54
C LEU A 53 -32.78 1.88 -6.28
N ASP A 54 -32.01 2.87 -5.85
CA ASP A 54 -30.71 3.20 -6.44
C ASP A 54 -29.60 2.62 -5.56
N VAL A 55 -28.75 1.78 -6.15
CA VAL A 55 -27.56 1.20 -5.51
C VAL A 55 -26.35 1.78 -6.21
N ASN A 56 -25.43 2.38 -5.45
CA ASN A 56 -24.17 2.86 -5.99
C ASN A 56 -23.06 1.91 -5.58
N ILE A 57 -22.46 1.25 -6.57
CA ILE A 57 -21.27 0.41 -6.38
C ILE A 57 -20.08 1.36 -6.40
N VAL A 58 -19.33 1.42 -5.31
CA VAL A 58 -18.22 2.36 -5.14
C VAL A 58 -16.92 1.66 -5.49
N ASP A 59 -16.08 2.39 -6.22
CA ASP A 59 -14.73 1.97 -6.53
C ASP A 59 -13.82 2.08 -5.29
N ASP A 60 -13.32 0.93 -4.82
CA ASP A 60 -12.44 0.85 -3.67
C ASP A 60 -10.98 0.94 -4.13
N LEU A 61 -10.37 2.10 -3.96
CA LEU A 61 -9.00 2.37 -4.40
C LEU A 61 -7.92 1.59 -3.61
N PRO A 62 -6.74 1.38 -4.22
CA PRO A 62 -5.57 0.89 -3.52
C PRO A 62 -5.12 1.90 -2.47
N LYS A 63 -4.58 1.38 -1.37
CA LYS A 63 -4.06 2.16 -0.26
C LYS A 63 -2.74 1.57 0.19
N GLY A 64 -1.66 2.27 -0.17
CA GLY A 64 -0.34 2.05 0.41
C GLY A 64 -0.23 2.64 1.81
N VAL A 65 0.49 1.95 2.68
CA VAL A 65 0.79 2.35 4.05
C VAL A 65 2.29 2.21 4.26
N ASN A 66 2.94 3.29 4.73
CA ASN A 66 4.38 3.29 4.92
C ASN A 66 4.88 2.11 5.77
N ASP A 67 5.99 1.54 5.33
CA ASP A 67 6.67 0.44 5.97
C ASP A 67 7.91 0.89 6.72
N SER A 68 8.29 0.06 7.70
CA SER A 68 9.61 0.10 8.28
C SER A 68 10.10 -1.31 8.57
N ASN A 69 11.42 -1.47 8.66
CA ASN A 69 12.05 -2.71 9.08
C ASN A 69 13.17 -2.40 10.09
N GLY A 70 13.92 -3.43 10.47
CA GLY A 70 15.08 -3.30 11.36
C GLY A 70 16.22 -2.46 10.77
N THR A 71 17.36 -2.56 11.44
CA THR A 71 18.54 -1.75 11.13
C THR A 71 19.58 -2.59 10.40
N ALA A 72 20.03 -2.13 9.23
CA ALA A 72 21.17 -2.71 8.54
C ALA A 72 22.47 -2.19 9.14
N SER A 73 23.48 -3.05 9.22
CA SER A 73 24.81 -2.70 9.72
C SER A 73 25.85 -3.72 9.21
N GLU A 74 27.12 -3.54 9.57
CA GLU A 74 28.22 -4.45 9.19
C GLU A 74 27.98 -5.90 9.63
N THR A 75 27.24 -6.11 10.72
CA THR A 75 26.85 -7.45 11.20
C THR A 75 25.52 -7.95 10.61
N GLN A 76 24.75 -7.08 9.95
CA GLN A 76 23.48 -7.39 9.31
C GLN A 76 23.37 -6.65 7.97
N LEU A 77 24.05 -7.19 6.96
CA LEU A 77 24.18 -6.52 5.65
C LEU A 77 22.89 -6.53 4.84
N THR A 78 21.95 -7.42 5.14
CA THR A 78 20.72 -7.57 4.34
C THR A 78 19.48 -7.46 5.20
N LEU A 79 18.46 -6.74 4.71
CA LEU A 79 17.12 -6.72 5.29
C LEU A 79 16.14 -7.29 4.28
N ASN A 80 15.32 -8.25 4.70
CA ASN A 80 14.27 -8.83 3.88
C ASN A 80 12.91 -8.49 4.48
N GLY A 81 11.90 -8.31 3.63
CA GLY A 81 10.54 -8.03 4.07
C GLY A 81 9.54 -8.08 2.94
N ASN A 82 8.33 -7.60 3.21
CA ASN A 82 7.28 -7.45 2.21
C ASN A 82 6.50 -6.16 2.50
N VAL A 83 6.41 -5.27 1.51
CA VAL A 83 5.68 -4.00 1.63
C VAL A 83 4.15 -4.19 1.66
N LEU A 84 3.63 -5.29 1.10
CA LEU A 84 2.19 -5.51 0.99
C LEU A 84 1.50 -5.99 2.28
N THR A 85 2.23 -6.13 3.39
CA THR A 85 1.68 -6.76 4.61
C THR A 85 0.61 -5.93 5.31
N ASN A 86 0.70 -4.61 5.20
CA ASN A 86 -0.20 -3.61 5.78
C ASN A 86 -1.00 -2.84 4.69
N ASP A 87 -0.78 -3.18 3.43
CA ASP A 87 -1.40 -2.53 2.27
C ASP A 87 -2.73 -3.16 1.87
N VAL A 88 -3.56 -2.38 1.18
CA VAL A 88 -4.83 -2.84 0.62
C VAL A 88 -4.84 -2.54 -0.87
N GLN A 89 -5.16 -3.54 -1.71
CA GLN A 89 -5.20 -3.38 -3.16
C GLN A 89 -6.50 -2.74 -3.67
N GLY A 90 -7.54 -2.65 -2.85
CA GLY A 90 -8.88 -2.30 -3.31
C GLY A 90 -9.75 -3.52 -3.67
N ALA A 91 -10.83 -3.26 -4.41
CA ALA A 91 -11.73 -4.30 -4.94
C ALA A 91 -11.13 -5.01 -6.16
N ASP A 92 -10.38 -4.29 -6.99
CA ASP A 92 -9.82 -4.74 -8.26
C ASP A 92 -8.45 -5.39 -8.10
N ARG A 93 -8.42 -6.48 -7.33
CA ARG A 93 -7.17 -7.11 -6.89
C ARG A 93 -6.34 -7.67 -8.04
N VAL A 94 -5.05 -7.36 -8.03
CA VAL A 94 -4.03 -8.08 -8.80
C VAL A 94 -3.65 -9.37 -8.06
N THR A 95 -3.64 -10.48 -8.80
CA THR A 95 -3.23 -11.77 -8.24
C THR A 95 -1.75 -11.74 -7.87
N ILE A 96 -1.44 -12.14 -6.64
CA ILE A 96 -0.06 -12.24 -6.14
C ILE A 96 0.49 -13.64 -6.44
N GLY A 97 1.64 -13.70 -7.09
CA GLY A 97 2.41 -14.91 -7.38
C GLY A 97 3.90 -14.68 -7.20
N GLU A 98 4.76 -15.64 -7.56
CA GLU A 98 6.20 -15.48 -7.37
C GLU A 98 6.76 -14.26 -8.14
N SER A 99 6.31 -14.05 -9.38
CA SER A 99 6.71 -12.93 -10.24
C SER A 99 5.53 -12.03 -10.63
N ALA A 100 4.43 -12.09 -9.89
CA ALA A 100 3.20 -11.35 -10.16
C ALA A 100 2.69 -10.66 -8.89
N GLY A 101 2.11 -9.48 -9.04
CA GLY A 101 1.50 -8.74 -7.96
C GLY A 101 1.33 -7.27 -8.30
N PRO A 102 0.76 -6.48 -7.38
CA PRO A 102 0.38 -5.09 -7.63
C PRO A 102 1.55 -4.10 -7.57
N ILE A 103 2.77 -4.55 -7.24
CA ILE A 103 3.93 -3.67 -7.13
C ILE A 103 4.63 -3.55 -8.48
N THR A 104 5.09 -2.35 -8.82
CA THR A 104 6.05 -2.16 -9.91
C THR A 104 7.43 -2.64 -9.46
N PRO A 105 7.95 -3.78 -9.97
CA PRO A 105 9.23 -4.33 -9.51
C PRO A 105 10.40 -3.49 -10.01
N GLY A 106 11.51 -3.52 -9.27
CA GLY A 106 12.70 -2.77 -9.65
C GLY A 106 13.90 -3.00 -8.76
N THR A 107 15.03 -2.45 -9.19
CA THR A 107 16.23 -2.30 -8.38
C THR A 107 16.49 -0.81 -8.18
N PHE A 108 16.59 -0.39 -6.93
CA PHE A 108 16.68 1.01 -6.53
C PHE A 108 17.97 1.21 -5.75
N THR A 109 18.83 2.10 -6.22
CA THR A 109 20.05 2.51 -5.51
C THR A 109 19.68 3.58 -4.48
N GLY A 110 19.93 3.29 -3.21
CA GLY A 110 19.83 4.23 -2.10
C GLY A 110 21.16 4.95 -1.81
N THR A 111 21.24 5.61 -0.67
CA THR A 111 22.46 6.32 -0.23
C THR A 111 23.52 5.37 0.31
N TYR A 112 23.11 4.34 1.05
CA TYR A 112 24.01 3.41 1.75
C TYR A 112 23.99 2.00 1.14
N GLY A 113 23.04 1.71 0.25
CA GLY A 113 22.88 0.38 -0.32
C GLY A 113 21.88 0.30 -1.46
N THR A 114 21.45 -0.92 -1.80
CA THR A 114 20.54 -1.19 -2.92
C THR A 114 19.33 -2.00 -2.46
N LEU A 115 18.14 -1.60 -2.90
CA LEU A 115 16.89 -2.34 -2.73
C LEU A 115 16.53 -3.08 -4.01
N VAL A 116 16.25 -4.38 -3.92
CA VAL A 116 15.53 -5.14 -4.95
C VAL A 116 14.11 -5.37 -4.45
N LEU A 117 13.12 -4.85 -5.17
CA LEU A 117 11.69 -4.97 -4.87
C LEU A 117 11.00 -5.79 -5.97
N ASN A 118 10.30 -6.85 -5.59
CA ASN A 118 9.60 -7.74 -6.50
C ASN A 118 8.12 -7.35 -6.64
N ALA A 119 7.48 -7.83 -7.71
CA ALA A 119 6.08 -7.51 -8.01
C ALA A 119 5.10 -7.99 -6.92
N ASN A 120 5.47 -9.03 -6.19
CA ASN A 120 4.70 -9.57 -5.07
C ASN A 120 4.96 -8.86 -3.73
N GLY A 121 5.63 -7.71 -3.76
CA GLY A 121 5.96 -6.89 -2.61
C GLY A 121 7.13 -7.36 -1.77
N THR A 122 7.65 -8.58 -1.99
CA THR A 122 8.86 -9.02 -1.31
C THR A 122 10.06 -8.17 -1.73
N TYR A 123 10.93 -7.85 -0.78
CA TYR A 123 12.14 -7.10 -1.07
C TYR A 123 13.35 -7.64 -0.33
N THR A 124 14.52 -7.33 -0.90
CA THR A 124 15.82 -7.47 -0.25
C THR A 124 16.58 -6.15 -0.38
N TYR A 125 16.89 -5.53 0.75
CA TYR A 125 17.85 -4.44 0.83
C TYR A 125 19.24 -5.00 1.17
N THR A 126 20.27 -4.49 0.50
CA THR A 126 21.68 -4.85 0.74
C THR A 126 22.49 -3.60 1.02
N LEU A 127 23.05 -3.51 2.22
CA LEU A 127 23.96 -2.45 2.65
C LEU A 127 25.32 -2.61 1.96
N ILE A 128 25.90 -1.48 1.52
CA ILE A 128 27.24 -1.42 0.91
C ILE A 128 28.19 -0.70 1.88
N THR A 129 28.85 -1.47 2.75
CA THR A 129 29.75 -0.90 3.79
C THR A 129 31.00 -0.25 3.21
N SER A 130 31.36 -0.55 1.96
CA SER A 130 32.46 0.11 1.26
C SER A 130 32.13 1.51 0.78
N ASP A 131 30.84 1.89 0.76
CA ASP A 131 30.36 3.18 0.28
C ASP A 131 30.95 4.34 1.09
N ALA A 132 31.22 5.46 0.42
CA ALA A 132 31.76 6.65 1.06
C ALA A 132 30.76 7.27 2.05
N ASP A 133 29.47 7.25 1.72
CA ASP A 133 28.42 7.83 2.56
C ASP A 133 28.21 7.00 3.83
N PHE A 134 28.33 5.67 3.73
CA PHE A 134 28.30 4.80 4.92
C PHE A 134 29.50 5.06 5.84
N LYS A 135 30.71 5.21 5.29
CA LYS A 135 31.90 5.56 6.05
C LYS A 135 31.81 6.96 6.67
N ALA A 136 31.11 7.87 6.02
CA ALA A 136 30.87 9.24 6.50
C ALA A 136 29.89 9.30 7.68
N LEU A 137 29.15 8.23 7.98
CA LEU A 137 28.40 8.13 9.24
C LEU A 137 29.33 8.16 10.46
N HIS A 138 30.60 7.78 10.27
CA HIS A 138 31.58 7.55 11.34
C HIS A 138 31.13 6.47 12.34
N GLY A 139 32.06 6.04 13.20
CA GLY A 139 31.77 5.01 14.19
C GLY A 139 30.63 5.41 15.14
N GLY A 140 29.64 4.53 15.30
CA GLY A 140 28.40 4.76 16.06
C GLY A 140 27.36 5.64 15.34
N GLY A 141 27.61 6.02 14.08
CA GLY A 141 26.71 6.85 13.28
C GLY A 141 25.43 6.15 12.83
N ASN A 142 24.40 6.94 12.51
CA ASN A 142 23.11 6.44 12.03
C ASN A 142 22.69 7.15 10.74
N GLY A 143 22.09 6.40 9.83
CA GLY A 143 21.50 6.89 8.58
C GLY A 143 20.09 6.34 8.38
N THR A 144 19.38 6.89 7.41
CA THR A 144 18.05 6.43 6.99
C THR A 144 18.02 6.31 5.47
N GLU A 145 17.48 5.20 4.98
CA GLU A 145 17.06 5.03 3.59
C GLU A 145 15.55 5.22 3.49
N THR A 146 15.09 5.78 2.38
CA THR A 146 13.67 5.88 2.07
C THR A 146 13.44 5.56 0.61
N PHE A 147 12.68 4.50 0.35
CA PHE A 147 12.30 4.07 -0.99
C PHE A 147 10.80 4.24 -1.16
N THR A 148 10.39 5.07 -2.12
CA THR A 148 8.98 5.17 -2.51
C THR A 148 8.63 4.02 -3.44
N TYR A 149 7.52 3.34 -3.16
CA TYR A 149 6.96 2.30 -4.02
C TYR A 149 5.51 2.64 -4.38
N THR A 150 5.05 2.01 -5.47
CA THR A 150 3.69 2.18 -6.00
C THR A 150 2.98 0.84 -6.03
N ILE A 151 1.75 0.85 -5.53
CA ILE A 151 0.78 -0.23 -5.65
C ILE A 151 -0.20 0.17 -6.74
N THR A 152 -0.44 -0.70 -7.70
CA THR A 152 -1.42 -0.53 -8.77
C THR A 152 -2.35 -1.72 -8.77
N ASP A 153 -3.65 -1.45 -8.77
CA ASP A 153 -4.67 -2.49 -8.87
C ASP A 153 -4.87 -2.92 -10.34
N SER A 154 -5.91 -3.72 -10.62
CA SER A 154 -6.09 -4.32 -11.93
C SER A 154 -6.68 -3.38 -12.98
N ASP A 155 -7.35 -2.30 -12.58
CA ASP A 155 -7.91 -1.30 -13.50
C ASP A 155 -7.03 -0.06 -13.62
N GLY A 156 -5.93 0.01 -12.87
CA GLY A 156 -4.84 0.96 -13.07
C GLY A 156 -4.84 2.12 -12.08
N ASP A 157 -5.76 2.15 -11.12
CA ASP A 157 -5.64 3.06 -10.00
C ASP A 157 -4.43 2.72 -9.14
N SER A 158 -3.84 3.75 -8.52
CA SER A 158 -2.55 3.61 -7.85
C SER A 158 -2.44 4.41 -6.57
N SER A 159 -1.59 3.88 -5.68
CA SER A 159 -1.27 4.47 -4.39
C SER A 159 0.23 4.36 -4.13
N THR A 160 0.81 5.37 -3.49
CA THR A 160 2.23 5.39 -3.14
C THR A 160 2.42 5.31 -1.63
N ALA A 161 3.49 4.64 -1.23
CA ALA A 161 3.95 4.55 0.16
C ALA A 161 5.48 4.46 0.19
N ASN A 162 6.04 4.60 1.39
CA ASN A 162 7.48 4.59 1.60
C ASN A 162 7.92 3.40 2.45
N LEU A 163 8.97 2.71 2.01
CA LEU A 163 9.75 1.80 2.83
C LEU A 163 10.92 2.57 3.46
N VAL A 164 10.91 2.70 4.79
CA VAL A 164 11.95 3.38 5.56
C VAL A 164 12.83 2.36 6.26
N LEU A 165 14.14 2.40 6.00
CA LEU A 165 15.12 1.48 6.60
C LEU A 165 16.16 2.27 7.38
N GLN A 166 16.54 1.76 8.55
CA GLN A 166 17.56 2.39 9.38
C GLN A 166 18.93 1.76 9.09
N ILE A 167 19.97 2.59 9.11
CA ILE A 167 21.36 2.18 8.88
C ILE A 167 22.18 2.55 10.11
N HIS A 168 23.02 1.64 10.57
CA HIS A 168 23.94 1.88 11.67
C HIS A 168 25.36 1.46 11.29
N ASN A 169 26.33 2.30 11.64
CA ASN A 169 27.74 2.00 11.54
C ASN A 169 28.25 1.55 12.91
N ASN A 170 28.61 0.26 13.03
CA ASN A 170 29.05 -0.35 14.27
C ASN A 170 30.52 -0.05 14.61
N ASP A 171 31.29 0.60 13.72
CA ASP A 171 32.69 0.90 14.02
C ASP A 171 32.80 1.76 15.28
N ASP A 172 33.91 1.61 16.00
CA ASP A 172 34.21 2.49 17.12
C ASP A 172 34.62 3.88 16.62
N PRO A 173 34.19 4.96 17.28
CA PRO A 173 34.67 6.30 16.94
C PRO A 173 36.17 6.40 17.20
N VAL A 174 36.90 7.02 16.26
CA VAL A 174 38.33 7.28 16.44
C VAL A 174 38.52 8.40 17.47
N THR A 175 39.09 8.07 18.63
CA THR A 175 39.46 9.06 19.66
C THR A 175 40.97 9.18 19.78
N LEU A 176 41.52 10.39 19.65
CA LEU A 176 42.91 10.68 20.01
C LEU A 176 42.97 11.24 21.43
N GLN A 177 43.61 10.52 22.35
CA GLN A 177 43.92 11.01 23.70
C GLN A 177 45.43 11.21 23.86
N GLY A 178 45.84 12.29 24.54
CA GLY A 178 47.24 12.52 24.88
C GLY A 178 48.04 13.38 23.89
N LEU A 179 47.44 14.39 23.25
CA LEU A 179 48.22 15.50 22.68
C LEU A 179 48.77 16.39 23.80
N ASN A 180 49.76 15.89 24.53
CA ASN A 180 50.53 16.68 25.48
C ASN A 180 51.69 17.37 24.73
N VAL A 181 51.71 18.70 24.76
CA VAL A 181 52.87 19.49 24.32
C VAL A 181 53.92 19.50 25.44
N TYR A 182 54.83 18.53 25.43
CA TYR A 182 56.07 18.68 26.17
C TYR A 182 56.99 19.60 25.36
N GLY A 183 56.89 20.90 25.63
CA GLY A 183 57.85 21.89 25.17
C GLY A 183 59.20 21.71 25.87
N GLY A 184 60.28 21.76 25.08
CA GLY A 184 61.67 21.68 25.53
C GLY A 184 62.25 22.99 26.06
#